data_AF-A0A962I3N4-F1
#
_entry.id   AF-A0A962I3N4-F1
#
_cell.length_a   1.000
_cell.length_b   1.000
_cell.length_c   1.000
_cell.angle_alpha   90.00
_cell.angle_beta   90.00
_cell.angle_gamma   90.00
#
_symmetry.space_group_name_H-M   'P 1'
#
loop_
_entity.id
_entity.type
_entity.pdbx_description
1 polymer ?
#
loop_
_entity_poly.entity_id
_entity_poly.type
_entity_poly.pdbx_seq_one_letter_code
_entity_poly.pdbx_strand_id
1 'polypeptide(L)'
;MHAHMPLIVTLAAALGLSLVFGFVVSRLGIPALVGYLLAGIVLGPHTPGFVADVGLATQLAEIGVMLLMFGVGLHFSLSDLHSVRRVAAPGALLQMTVATCLGLLLAMWWGWSVGAGLVFGLSLSVASTVVLLRALEDRQQLDSPNGRIAVGWLLVEDLAMVLVLVLLPALSGWLGGSGSTDTGALLRQL
;
A
#
# COMPACT_ATOMS: atom_id res chain seq x y z
N MET A 1 -3.45 38.22 13.47
CA MET A 1 -2.06 37.76 13.67
C MET A 1 -2.00 36.29 13.28
N HIS A 2 -1.80 36.00 12.00
CA HIS A 2 -1.81 34.64 11.47
C HIS A 2 -0.49 33.95 11.82
N ALA A 3 -0.59 32.78 12.44
CA ALA A 3 0.53 32.05 13.00
C ALA A 3 1.58 31.72 11.93
N HIS A 4 2.80 32.22 12.11
CA HIS A 4 4.00 31.86 11.35
C HIS A 4 4.50 30.42 11.60
N MET A 5 3.64 29.51 12.06
CA MET A 5 4.02 28.15 12.48
C MET A 5 3.15 27.06 11.82
N PRO A 6 3.05 27.02 10.47
CA PRO A 6 2.20 26.06 9.76
C PRO A 6 2.50 24.60 10.12
N LEU A 7 3.77 24.29 10.44
CA LEU A 7 4.19 22.97 10.90
C LEU A 7 3.55 22.60 12.24
N ILE A 8 3.67 23.46 13.27
CA ILE A 8 3.15 23.14 14.61
C ILE A 8 1.63 23.00 14.57
N VAL A 9 0.93 23.90 13.87
CA VAL A 9 -0.52 23.84 13.78
C VAL A 9 -0.97 22.60 13.02
N THR A 10 -0.31 22.26 11.91
CA THR A 10 -0.59 21.03 11.14
C THR A 10 -0.35 19.78 12.00
N LEU A 11 0.77 19.71 12.70
CA LEU A 11 1.11 18.57 13.55
C LEU A 11 0.14 18.44 14.74
N ALA A 12 -0.16 19.55 15.42
CA ALA A 12 -1.08 19.55 16.56
C ALA A 12 -2.50 19.17 16.15
N ALA A 13 -2.99 19.70 15.02
CA ALA A 13 -4.30 19.36 14.49
C ALA A 13 -4.34 17.89 14.03
N ALA A 14 -3.34 17.44 13.27
CA ALA A 14 -3.26 16.05 12.78
C ALA A 14 -3.19 15.06 13.94
N LEU A 15 -2.28 15.24 14.90
CA LEU A 15 -2.14 14.35 16.04
C LEU A 15 -3.35 14.42 16.98
N GLY A 16 -3.87 15.62 17.26
CA GLY A 16 -5.00 15.82 18.15
C GLY A 16 -6.28 15.17 17.60
N LEU A 17 -6.58 15.41 16.33
CA LEU A 17 -7.78 14.85 15.69
C LEU A 17 -7.64 13.34 15.46
N SER A 18 -6.44 12.89 15.08
CA SER A 18 -6.10 11.46 14.96
C SER A 18 -6.26 10.72 16.28
N LEU A 19 -5.86 11.32 17.41
CA LEU A 19 -6.07 10.76 18.74
C LEU A 19 -7.57 10.62 19.05
N VAL A 20 -8.37 11.66 18.80
CA VAL A 20 -9.81 11.64 19.09
C VAL A 20 -10.51 10.58 18.25
N PHE A 21 -10.34 10.60 16.92
CA PHE A 21 -11.01 9.64 16.05
C PHE A 21 -10.45 8.22 16.22
N GLY A 22 -9.14 8.05 16.36
CA GLY A 22 -8.52 6.77 16.64
C GLY A 22 -9.01 6.16 17.95
N PHE A 23 -9.19 6.98 19.00
CA PHE A 23 -9.77 6.53 20.26
C PHE A 23 -11.24 6.10 20.09
N VAL A 24 -12.07 6.92 19.41
CA VAL A 24 -13.48 6.58 19.17
C VAL A 24 -13.62 5.27 18.38
N VAL A 25 -12.88 5.14 17.28
CA VAL A 25 -12.91 3.98 16.39
C VAL A 25 -12.38 2.72 17.08
N SER A 26 -11.29 2.83 17.86
CA SER A 26 -10.76 1.70 18.63
C SER A 26 -11.73 1.24 19.72
N ARG A 27 -12.49 2.17 20.34
CA ARG A 27 -13.55 1.82 21.30
C ARG A 27 -14.72 1.05 20.67
N LEU A 28 -14.93 1.22 19.37
CA LEU A 28 -15.92 0.46 18.58
C LEU A 28 -15.37 -0.89 18.08
N GLY A 29 -14.12 -1.24 18.39
CA GLY A 29 -13.48 -2.49 17.96
C GLY A 29 -12.94 -2.45 16.53
N ILE A 30 -12.87 -1.27 15.91
CA ILE A 30 -12.34 -1.06 14.55
C ILE A 30 -10.85 -0.67 14.65
N PRO A 31 -9.99 -1.05 13.69
CA PRO A 31 -8.58 -0.62 13.68
C PRO A 31 -8.42 0.90 13.77
N ALA A 32 -7.54 1.37 14.65
CA ALA A 32 -7.32 2.80 14.90
C ALA A 32 -6.91 3.58 13.63
N LEU A 33 -6.27 2.90 12.67
CA LEU A 33 -5.90 3.46 11.37
C LEU A 33 -7.09 4.09 10.63
N VAL A 34 -8.30 3.52 10.77
CA VAL A 34 -9.51 4.10 10.17
C VAL A 34 -9.80 5.47 10.78
N GLY A 35 -9.61 5.64 12.09
CA GLY A 35 -9.75 6.93 12.76
C GLY A 35 -8.71 7.95 12.29
N TYR A 36 -7.47 7.51 12.02
CA TYR A 36 -6.41 8.36 11.50
C TYR A 36 -6.73 8.84 10.06
N LEU A 37 -7.30 7.95 9.23
CA LEU A 37 -7.77 8.30 7.89
C LEU A 37 -8.91 9.31 7.93
N LEU A 38 -9.88 9.13 8.84
CA LEU A 38 -10.97 10.09 9.04
C LEU A 38 -10.43 11.46 9.47
N ALA A 39 -9.42 11.50 10.35
CA ALA A 39 -8.76 12.74 10.72
C ALA A 39 -8.14 13.45 9.51
N GLY A 40 -7.46 12.69 8.65
CA GLY A 40 -6.88 13.21 7.40
C GLY A 40 -7.94 13.77 6.44
N ILE A 41 -9.07 13.09 6.28
CA ILE A 41 -10.20 13.57 5.46
C ILE A 41 -10.75 14.88 6.03
N VAL A 42 -10.93 14.98 7.35
CA VAL A 42 -11.45 16.18 8.02
C VAL A 42 -10.49 17.37 7.93
N LEU A 43 -9.19 17.13 7.93
CA LEU A 43 -8.15 18.16 7.79
C LEU A 43 -7.78 18.48 6.34
N GLY A 44 -8.40 17.78 5.37
CA GLY A 44 -8.13 17.93 3.95
C GLY A 44 -8.74 19.20 3.34
N PRO A 45 -8.35 19.55 2.11
CA PRO A 45 -8.85 20.76 1.43
C PRO A 45 -10.33 20.67 1.03
N HIS A 46 -10.93 19.47 1.09
CA HIS A 46 -12.30 19.20 0.66
C HIS A 46 -13.33 19.32 1.80
N THR A 47 -12.90 19.63 3.02
CA THR A 47 -13.77 19.80 4.19
C THR A 47 -13.83 21.26 4.63
N PRO A 48 -15.03 21.79 4.95
CA PRO A 48 -15.16 23.16 5.44
C PRO A 48 -14.52 23.27 6.82
N GLY A 49 -13.47 24.11 6.95
CA GLY A 49 -12.79 24.31 8.23
C GLY A 49 -11.30 24.63 8.09
N PHE A 50 -10.54 24.30 9.13
CA PHE A 50 -9.08 24.40 9.15
C PHE A 50 -8.48 23.37 8.19
N VAL A 51 -7.76 23.85 7.17
CA VAL A 51 -7.05 23.01 6.21
C VAL A 51 -5.58 22.94 6.60
N ALA A 52 -5.10 21.74 6.84
CA ALA A 52 -3.69 21.48 7.11
C ALA A 52 -2.83 21.68 5.84
N ASP A 53 -1.55 22.00 6.02
CA ASP A 53 -0.62 22.08 4.89
C ASP A 53 -0.32 20.67 4.37
N VAL A 54 -0.91 20.31 3.22
CA VAL A 54 -0.80 18.99 2.61
C VAL A 54 0.65 18.68 2.22
N GLY A 55 1.43 19.68 1.81
CA GLY A 55 2.82 19.51 1.42
C GLY A 55 3.68 19.10 2.62
N LEU A 56 3.57 19.86 3.72
CA LEU A 56 4.26 19.54 4.97
C LEU A 56 3.77 18.21 5.57
N ALA A 57 2.46 17.96 5.55
CA ALA A 57 1.89 16.71 6.06
C ALA A 57 2.41 15.49 5.29
N THR A 58 2.55 15.59 3.96
CA THR A 58 3.08 14.50 3.11
C THR A 58 4.54 14.20 3.45
N GLN A 59 5.38 15.23 3.56
CA GLN A 59 6.79 15.06 3.94
C GLN A 59 6.95 14.42 5.33
N LEU A 60 6.14 14.85 6.30
CA LEU A 60 6.14 14.27 7.65
C LEU A 60 5.64 12.82 7.63
N ALA A 61 4.62 12.51 6.82
CA ALA A 61 4.11 11.15 6.67
C ALA A 61 5.14 10.20 6.03
N GLU A 62 5.87 10.66 5.01
CA GLU A 62 6.97 9.90 4.39
C GLU A 62 8.07 9.56 5.42
N ILE A 63 8.48 10.54 6.23
CA ILE A 63 9.45 10.32 7.32
C ILE A 63 8.88 9.33 8.34
N GLY A 64 7.62 9.49 8.73
CA GLY A 64 6.95 8.58 9.67
C GLY A 64 6.91 7.13 9.17
N VAL A 65 6.57 6.92 7.90
CA VAL A 65 6.56 5.60 7.27
C VAL A 65 7.97 5.03 7.14
N MET A 66 8.96 5.85 6.76
CA MET A 66 10.37 5.42 6.73
C MET A 66 10.85 4.95 8.10
N LEU A 67 10.56 5.71 9.17
CA LEU A 67 10.93 5.34 10.54
C LEU A 67 10.19 4.08 11.00
N LEU A 68 8.91 3.90 10.64
CA LEU A 68 8.14 2.71 10.94
C LEU A 68 8.71 1.47 10.23
N MET A 69 8.95 1.55 8.92
CA MET A 69 9.51 0.44 8.13
C MET A 69 10.94 0.11 8.57
N PHE A 70 11.73 1.12 8.94
CA PHE A 70 13.05 0.92 9.54
C PHE A 70 12.96 0.24 10.91
N GLY A 71 12.06 0.70 11.78
CA GLY A 71 11.81 0.10 13.09
C GLY A 71 11.42 -1.36 12.98
N VAL A 72 10.47 -1.69 12.09
CA VAL A 72 10.08 -3.08 11.79
C VAL A 72 11.28 -3.87 11.27
N GLY A 73 12.09 -3.30 10.37
CA GLY A 73 13.30 -3.92 9.84
C GLY A 73 14.34 -4.27 10.91
N LEU A 74 14.50 -3.43 11.95
CA LEU A 74 15.44 -3.70 13.06
C LEU A 74 15.01 -4.87 13.96
N HIS A 75 13.71 -5.11 14.11
CA HIS A 75 13.19 -6.21 14.92
C HIS A 75 13.24 -7.55 14.17
N PHE A 76 13.40 -7.52 12.84
CA PHE A 76 13.34 -8.70 12.01
C PHE A 76 14.73 -9.18 11.58
N SER A 77 15.10 -10.38 11.98
CA SER A 77 16.36 -10.97 11.53
C SER A 77 16.17 -11.73 10.20
N LEU A 78 17.16 -11.67 9.30
CA LEU A 78 17.14 -12.43 8.05
C LEU A 78 17.01 -13.96 8.28
N SER A 79 17.45 -14.44 9.44
CA SER A 79 17.24 -15.82 9.90
C SER A 79 15.76 -16.17 10.06
N ASP A 80 14.94 -15.22 10.49
CA ASP A 80 13.51 -15.42 10.74
C ASP A 80 12.78 -15.62 9.42
N LEU A 81 13.13 -14.84 8.40
CA LEU A 81 12.64 -15.03 7.03
C LEU A 81 13.01 -16.40 6.46
N HIS A 82 14.27 -16.79 6.62
CA HIS A 82 14.75 -18.06 6.09
C HIS A 82 14.04 -19.26 6.76
N SER A 83 13.65 -19.13 8.03
CA SER A 83 12.92 -20.17 8.76
C SER A 83 11.50 -20.40 8.23
N VAL A 84 10.83 -19.36 7.74
CA VAL A 84 9.43 -19.42 7.27
C VAL A 84 9.28 -19.52 5.76
N ARG A 85 10.37 -19.44 4.99
CA ARG A 85 10.36 -19.41 3.51
C ARG A 85 9.56 -20.55 2.87
N ARG A 86 9.57 -21.75 3.49
CA ARG A 86 8.88 -22.93 2.96
C ARG A 86 7.36 -22.83 3.02
N VAL A 87 6.83 -21.96 3.89
CA VAL A 87 5.39 -21.74 4.04
C VAL A 87 4.98 -20.42 3.39
N ALA A 88 5.74 -19.34 3.65
CA ALA A 88 5.42 -18.00 3.17
C ALA A 88 5.51 -17.88 1.64
N ALA A 89 6.56 -18.41 1.01
CA ALA A 89 6.76 -18.25 -0.44
C ALA A 89 5.70 -18.95 -1.31
N PRO A 90 5.40 -20.26 -1.12
CA PRO A 90 4.36 -20.91 -1.91
C PRO A 90 2.97 -20.36 -1.58
N GLY A 91 2.73 -19.96 -0.32
CA GLY A 91 1.48 -19.35 0.10
C GLY A 91 1.20 -18.03 -0.62
N ALA A 92 2.17 -17.11 -0.59
CA ALA A 92 2.08 -15.81 -1.25
C ALA A 92 1.86 -15.96 -2.77
N LEU A 93 2.66 -16.80 -3.44
CA LEU A 93 2.51 -17.02 -4.88
C LEU A 93 1.16 -17.63 -5.25
N LEU A 94 0.68 -18.60 -4.46
CA LEU A 94 -0.62 -19.23 -4.69
C LEU A 94 -1.75 -18.22 -4.51
N GLN A 95 -1.75 -17.47 -3.41
CA GLN A 95 -2.79 -16.46 -3.16
C GLN A 95 -2.73 -15.35 -4.21
N MET A 96 -1.55 -14.88 -4.62
CA MET A 96 -1.44 -13.89 -5.68
C MET A 96 -2.04 -14.39 -6.99
N THR A 97 -1.72 -15.63 -7.35
CA THR A 97 -2.24 -16.26 -8.57
C THR A 97 -3.76 -16.41 -8.51
N VAL A 98 -4.30 -16.85 -7.38
CA VAL A 98 -5.74 -17.02 -7.18
C VAL A 98 -6.46 -15.66 -7.22
N ALA A 99 -5.97 -14.66 -6.50
CA ALA A 99 -6.54 -13.31 -6.48
C ALA A 99 -6.51 -12.68 -7.87
N THR A 100 -5.40 -12.82 -8.59
CA THR A 100 -5.25 -12.32 -9.96
C THR A 100 -6.21 -13.02 -10.92
N CYS A 101 -6.35 -14.35 -10.82
CA CYS A 101 -7.27 -15.11 -11.64
C CYS A 101 -8.73 -14.71 -11.39
N LEU A 102 -9.12 -14.56 -10.11
CA LEU A 102 -10.47 -14.11 -9.75
C LEU A 102 -10.75 -12.68 -10.25
N GLY A 103 -9.79 -11.77 -10.12
CA GLY A 103 -9.91 -10.41 -10.65
C GLY A 103 -10.01 -10.38 -12.18
N LEU A 104 -9.22 -11.20 -12.87
CA LEU A 104 -9.29 -11.35 -14.32
C LEU A 104 -10.65 -11.89 -14.78
N LEU A 105 -11.18 -12.92 -14.11
CA LEU A 105 -12.51 -13.46 -14.41
C LEU A 105 -13.61 -12.43 -14.22
N LEU A 106 -13.54 -11.64 -13.14
CA LEU A 106 -14.49 -10.57 -12.86
C LEU A 106 -14.40 -9.45 -13.93
N ALA A 107 -13.19 -9.07 -14.34
CA ALA A 107 -12.98 -8.07 -15.38
C ALA A 107 -13.49 -8.55 -16.75
N MET A 108 -13.25 -9.82 -17.10
CA MET A 108 -13.79 -10.41 -18.33
C MET A 108 -15.33 -10.46 -18.29
N TRP A 109 -15.93 -10.72 -17.13
CA TRP A 109 -17.38 -10.65 -16.95
C TRP A 109 -17.93 -9.22 -17.14
N TRP A 110 -17.16 -8.20 -16.77
CA TRP A 110 -17.45 -6.79 -17.09
C TRP A 110 -17.16 -6.40 -18.55
N GLY A 111 -16.69 -7.32 -19.38
CA GLY A 111 -16.37 -7.07 -20.79
C GLY A 111 -15.04 -6.36 -21.02
N TRP A 112 -14.13 -6.36 -20.03
CA TRP A 112 -12.79 -5.79 -20.20
C TRP A 112 -11.86 -6.74 -20.97
N SER A 113 -10.81 -6.20 -21.58
CA SER A 113 -9.80 -7.01 -22.27
C SER A 113 -9.01 -7.87 -21.28
N VAL A 114 -8.41 -8.95 -21.78
CA VAL A 114 -7.57 -9.85 -20.96
C VAL A 114 -6.42 -9.09 -20.29
N GLY A 115 -5.78 -8.14 -20.98
CA GLY A 115 -4.73 -7.32 -20.39
C GLY A 115 -5.22 -6.41 -19.27
N ALA A 116 -6.34 -5.71 -19.49
CA ALA A 116 -6.94 -4.86 -18.46
C ALA A 116 -7.36 -5.70 -17.25
N GLY A 117 -7.94 -6.89 -17.48
CA GLY A 117 -8.31 -7.81 -16.42
C GLY A 117 -7.12 -8.40 -15.66
N LEU A 118 -5.99 -8.64 -16.32
CA LEU A 118 -4.77 -9.12 -15.66
C LEU A 118 -4.17 -8.03 -14.78
N VAL A 119 -4.06 -6.79 -15.27
CA VAL A 119 -3.60 -5.65 -14.46
C VAL A 119 -4.54 -5.40 -13.28
N PHE A 120 -5.84 -5.50 -13.51
CA PHE A 120 -6.85 -5.38 -12.45
C PHE A 120 -6.69 -6.48 -11.39
N GLY A 121 -6.56 -7.75 -11.80
CA GLY A 121 -6.34 -8.86 -10.89
C GLY A 121 -5.06 -8.73 -10.08
N LEU A 122 -3.95 -8.34 -10.72
CA LEU A 122 -2.70 -8.05 -10.02
C LEU A 122 -2.87 -6.91 -9.01
N SER A 123 -3.61 -5.86 -9.36
CA SER A 123 -3.88 -4.73 -8.46
C SER A 123 -4.68 -5.17 -7.23
N LEU A 124 -5.62 -6.10 -7.39
CA LEU A 124 -6.39 -6.68 -6.28
C LEU A 124 -5.57 -7.66 -5.43
N SER A 125 -4.52 -8.24 -6.01
CA SER A 125 -3.68 -9.23 -5.35
C SER A 125 -2.80 -8.63 -4.27
N VAL A 126 -2.44 -7.35 -4.38
CA VAL A 126 -1.46 -6.68 -3.51
C VAL A 126 -2.08 -6.32 -2.16
N ALA A 127 -1.47 -6.84 -1.08
CA ALA A 127 -1.79 -6.52 0.29
C ALA A 127 -1.03 -5.27 0.78
N SER A 128 -1.63 -4.53 1.72
CA SER A 128 -0.97 -3.37 2.32
C SER A 128 -0.01 -3.80 3.44
N THR A 129 1.29 -3.76 3.14
CA THR A 129 2.37 -4.14 4.07
C THR A 129 2.36 -3.27 5.33
N VAL A 130 2.34 -1.95 5.17
CA VAL A 130 2.35 -0.98 6.28
C VAL A 130 1.19 -1.21 7.24
N VAL A 131 -0.02 -1.44 6.72
CA VAL A 131 -1.22 -1.62 7.54
C VAL A 131 -1.15 -2.93 8.34
N LEU A 132 -0.73 -4.04 7.72
CA LEU A 132 -0.63 -5.32 8.42
C LEU A 132 0.50 -5.29 9.47
N LEU A 133 1.66 -4.73 9.12
CA LEU A 133 2.78 -4.57 10.04
C LEU A 133 2.36 -3.73 11.26
N ARG A 134 1.69 -2.60 11.02
CA ARG A 134 1.17 -1.77 12.12
C ARG A 134 0.15 -2.51 12.97
N ALA A 135 -0.76 -3.27 12.37
CA ALA A 135 -1.75 -4.05 13.10
C ALA A 135 -1.13 -5.15 13.98
N LEU A 136 -0.04 -5.77 13.51
CA LEU A 136 0.73 -6.75 14.29
C LEU A 136 1.52 -6.08 15.41
N GLU A 137 2.09 -4.90 15.16
CA GLU A 137 2.82 -4.09 16.14
C GLU A 137 1.90 -3.62 17.28
N ASP A 138 0.73 -3.07 16.93
CA ASP A 138 -0.28 -2.61 17.89
C ASP A 138 -0.78 -3.76 18.80
N ARG A 139 -0.65 -5.02 18.34
CA ARG A 139 -0.98 -6.23 19.10
C ARG A 139 0.23 -6.90 19.76
N GLN A 140 1.43 -6.36 19.60
CA GLN A 140 2.70 -6.96 20.04
C GLN A 140 2.91 -8.40 19.51
N GLN A 141 2.41 -8.69 18.31
CA GLN A 141 2.45 -10.02 17.68
C GLN A 141 3.47 -10.16 16.56
N LEU A 142 4.27 -9.12 16.28
CA LEU A 142 5.29 -9.13 15.22
C LEU A 142 6.28 -10.28 15.37
N ASP A 143 6.79 -10.51 16.58
CA ASP A 143 7.81 -11.54 16.85
C ASP A 143 7.24 -12.95 16.98
N SER A 144 5.91 -13.09 16.99
CA SER A 144 5.25 -14.40 17.07
C SER A 144 5.53 -15.23 15.82
N PRO A 145 5.43 -16.58 15.89
CA PRO A 145 5.55 -17.43 14.70
C PRO A 145 4.61 -17.02 13.56
N ASN A 146 3.38 -16.64 13.89
CA ASN A 146 2.39 -16.16 12.93
C ASN A 146 2.75 -14.79 12.36
N GLY A 147 3.29 -13.89 13.18
CA GLY A 147 3.79 -12.58 12.75
C GLY A 147 4.95 -12.71 11.77
N ARG A 148 5.92 -13.57 12.07
CA ARG A 148 7.07 -13.85 11.19
C ARG A 148 6.63 -14.46 9.85
N ILE A 149 5.64 -15.36 9.86
CA ILE A 149 5.05 -15.90 8.63
C ILE A 149 4.35 -14.79 7.84
N ALA A 150 3.56 -13.94 8.48
CA ALA A 150 2.85 -12.84 7.83
C ALA A 150 3.80 -11.82 7.20
N VAL A 151 4.86 -11.42 7.92
CA VAL A 151 5.92 -10.54 7.40
C VAL A 151 6.63 -11.21 6.21
N GLY A 152 7.02 -12.48 6.35
CA GLY A 152 7.67 -13.21 5.27
C GLY A 152 6.80 -13.37 4.03
N TRP A 153 5.49 -13.54 4.21
CA TRP A 153 4.51 -13.59 3.12
C TRP A 153 4.46 -12.25 2.37
N LEU A 154 4.29 -11.15 3.11
CA LEU A 154 4.27 -9.80 2.55
C LEU A 154 5.54 -9.46 1.78
N LEU A 155 6.71 -9.86 2.28
CA LEU A 155 8.00 -9.61 1.61
C LEU A 155 8.11 -10.37 0.28
N VAL A 156 7.65 -11.62 0.23
CA VAL A 156 7.66 -12.40 -1.03
C VAL A 156 6.70 -11.78 -2.04
N GLU A 157 5.53 -11.38 -1.58
CA GLU A 157 4.51 -10.73 -2.40
C GLU A 157 5.00 -9.40 -3.00
N ASP A 158 5.60 -8.53 -2.17
CA ASP A 158 6.16 -7.25 -2.62
C ASP A 158 7.28 -7.44 -3.65
N LEU A 159 8.21 -8.39 -3.41
CA LEU A 159 9.28 -8.71 -4.35
C LEU A 159 8.74 -9.26 -5.68
N ALA A 160 7.76 -10.16 -5.62
CA ALA A 160 7.10 -10.69 -6.81
C ALA A 160 6.38 -9.58 -7.58
N MET A 161 5.70 -8.67 -6.88
CA MET A 161 5.01 -7.55 -7.50
C MET A 161 5.96 -6.58 -8.19
N VAL A 162 7.12 -6.26 -7.59
CA VAL A 162 8.16 -5.45 -8.23
C VAL A 162 8.61 -6.08 -9.54
N LEU A 163 8.86 -7.39 -9.56
CA LEU A 163 9.22 -8.10 -10.80
C LEU A 163 8.10 -8.02 -11.84
N VAL A 164 6.85 -8.22 -11.42
CA VAL A 164 5.69 -8.11 -12.32
C VAL A 164 5.57 -6.70 -12.90
N LEU A 165 5.64 -5.65 -12.08
CA LEU A 165 5.54 -4.26 -12.52
C LEU A 165 6.67 -3.89 -13.49
N VAL A 166 7.88 -4.39 -13.28
CA VAL A 166 9.02 -4.20 -14.19
C VAL A 166 8.79 -4.92 -15.53
N LEU A 167 8.12 -6.08 -15.52
CA LEU A 167 7.84 -6.86 -16.73
C LEU A 167 6.59 -6.39 -17.50
N LEU A 168 5.65 -5.70 -16.85
CA LEU A 168 4.41 -5.25 -17.49
C LEU A 168 4.61 -4.45 -18.79
N PRO A 169 5.52 -3.47 -18.88
CA PRO A 169 5.76 -2.74 -20.13
C PRO A 169 6.20 -3.64 -21.28
N ALA A 170 7.07 -4.62 -21.00
CA ALA A 170 7.55 -5.59 -21.99
C ALA A 170 6.45 -6.54 -22.47
N LEU A 171 5.46 -6.82 -21.61
CA LEU A 171 4.31 -7.69 -21.91
C LEU A 171 3.12 -6.93 -22.50
N SER A 172 3.16 -5.60 -22.56
CA SER A 172 2.04 -4.75 -22.98
C SER A 172 1.50 -5.10 -24.37
N GLY A 173 2.38 -5.44 -25.32
CA GLY A 173 1.98 -5.84 -26.67
C GLY A 173 1.20 -7.17 -26.71
N TRP A 174 1.51 -8.11 -25.81
CA TRP A 174 0.77 -9.38 -25.69
C TRP A 174 -0.53 -9.24 -24.91
N LEU A 175 -0.60 -8.26 -24.01
CA LEU A 175 -1.77 -7.98 -23.17
C LEU A 175 -2.87 -7.20 -23.92
N GLY A 176 -2.75 -7.01 -25.24
CA GLY A 176 -3.72 -6.25 -26.02
C GLY A 176 -3.55 -4.74 -25.89
N GLY A 177 -2.39 -4.29 -25.40
CA GLY A 177 -1.94 -2.93 -25.59
C GLY A 177 -1.77 -2.67 -27.08
N SER A 178 -2.82 -2.16 -27.71
CA SER A 178 -2.74 -1.45 -28.99
C SER A 178 -2.05 -0.10 -28.78
N GLY A 179 -0.89 -0.14 -28.13
CA GLY A 179 0.13 0.88 -28.30
C GLY A 179 0.61 0.72 -29.73
N SER A 180 -0.02 1.43 -30.65
CA SER A 180 0.69 1.98 -31.79
C SER A 180 1.86 2.78 -31.23
N THR A 181 2.97 2.10 -30.94
CA THR A 181 4.27 2.72 -31.12
C THR A 181 4.28 3.04 -32.60
N ASP A 182 3.86 4.26 -32.90
CA ASP A 182 3.76 4.80 -34.23
C ASP A 182 5.20 5.06 -34.71
N THR A 183 5.94 3.96 -34.94
CA THR A 183 7.27 3.97 -35.53
C THR A 183 7.24 4.60 -36.92
N GLY A 184 6.04 4.71 -37.52
CA GLY A 184 5.77 5.46 -38.75
C GLY A 184 5.73 6.99 -38.58
N ALA A 185 5.43 7.53 -37.39
CA ALA A 185 5.43 8.98 -37.14
C ALA A 185 6.86 9.54 -37.03
N LEU A 186 7.81 8.75 -36.51
CA LEU A 186 9.23 9.13 -36.46
C LEU A 186 9.92 9.09 -37.84
N LEU A 187 9.45 8.24 -38.76
CA LEU A 187 9.98 8.16 -40.13
C LEU A 187 9.36 9.18 -41.11
N ARG A 188 8.26 9.85 -40.74
CA ARG A 188 7.66 10.94 -41.55
C ARG A 188 8.23 12.32 -41.24
N GLN A 189 9.08 12.44 -40.22
CA GLN A 189 9.78 13.68 -39.87
C GLN A 189 11.26 13.70 -40.31
N LEU A 190 11.69 12.66 -41.04
CA LEU A 190 12.95 12.61 -41.80
C LEU A 190 12.62 12.70 -43.29
#